data_AF-A0A0L0M878-F1
#
_entry.id   AF-A0A0L0M878-F1
#
_cell.length_a   1.000
_cell.length_b   1.000
_cell.length_c   1.000
_cell.angle_alpha   90.00
_cell.angle_beta   90.00
_cell.angle_gamma   90.00
#
_symmetry.space_group_name_H-M   'P 1'
#
loop_
_entity.id
_entity.type
_entity.pdbx_description
1 polymer ?
#
loop_
_entity_poly.entity_id
_entity_poly.type
_entity_poly.pdbx_seq_one_letter_code
_entity_poly.pdbx_strand_id
1 'polypeptide(L)'
;MGDDPMHVMMRQIMALFDEYQSKENAKHVIRALKENARQGFWNGSLPPIGYRVVAAEQRGAKTKKKLEIDPLHADTVRLIYRLALEGDGTTGQMGVKNIVSYLNKRRIFTRDGGRWGIGQVHRILTRRTYRGEHEFNKRSKTKELKPVSEIVTVPVPPIIDPETFDTVQKLLKARNPKLMLARVISGPTMLTGLIHCAKCGGAMTIRTGKGGRYRYYACSTRARQGPTACESVAVPMEKLDDLVVDHLEERLLQPERLETILASVLDRRQEQGERRRDHIAELNKRATESDLRLKRLYDAIEAGVADIEDPALKDRIAGLKALRDQARVDAERAQAMLDSSGAKAVTPEMVRTFAQTARRRIRLEGGGYRRDHLRALAQRVEVNTGEVKIMGSKSRLLQTLVAGNGVNAVPTQGLKWRIASDSY
;
A
#
# COMPACT_ATOMS: atom_id res chain seq x y z
N MET A 1 28.70 -9.04 62.08
CA MET A 1 28.98 -8.21 60.89
C MET A 1 28.27 -6.89 61.10
N GLY A 2 29.03 -5.86 61.48
CA GLY A 2 28.52 -4.74 62.26
C GLY A 2 27.78 -3.68 61.43
N ASP A 3 26.74 -3.13 62.04
CA ASP A 3 26.09 -1.86 61.67
C ASP A 3 26.97 -0.64 62.00
N ASP A 4 28.28 -0.75 61.75
CA ASP A 4 29.20 0.38 61.81
C ASP A 4 28.89 1.29 60.61
N PRO A 5 28.61 2.59 60.83
CA PRO A 5 28.38 3.57 59.78
C PRO A 5 29.43 3.54 58.66
N MET A 6 30.70 3.25 58.97
CA MET A 6 31.77 3.12 57.97
C MET A 6 31.57 1.90 57.06
N HIS A 7 31.05 0.80 57.59
CA HIS A 7 30.78 -0.43 56.84
C HIS A 7 29.54 -0.30 55.94
N VAL A 8 28.54 0.50 56.36
CA VAL A 8 27.39 0.87 55.52
C VAL A 8 27.84 1.77 54.37
N MET A 9 28.66 2.78 54.65
CA MET A 9 29.21 3.68 53.62
C MET A 9 30.05 2.94 52.57
N MET A 10 30.94 2.02 53.00
CA MET A 10 31.76 1.24 52.06
C MET A 10 30.91 0.36 51.13
N ARG A 11 29.84 -0.26 51.64
CA ARG A 11 28.90 -1.05 50.80
C ARG A 11 28.21 -0.19 49.76
N GLN A 12 27.79 1.02 50.12
CA GLN A 12 27.17 1.96 49.17
C GLN A 12 28.17 2.40 48.08
N ILE A 13 29.41 2.68 48.45
CA ILE A 13 30.48 3.02 47.50
C ILE A 13 30.74 1.85 46.54
N MET A 14 30.89 0.62 47.05
CA MET A 14 31.05 -0.57 46.20
C MET A 14 29.86 -0.77 45.25
N ALA A 15 28.62 -0.62 45.74
CA ALA A 15 27.42 -0.72 44.91
C ALA A 15 27.39 0.35 43.80
N LEU A 16 27.81 1.58 44.09
CA LEU A 16 27.94 2.65 43.10
C LEU A 16 29.01 2.34 42.04
N PHE A 17 30.15 1.79 42.46
CA PHE A 17 31.21 1.35 41.54
C PHE A 17 30.74 0.19 40.66
N ASP A 18 30.07 -0.81 41.21
CA ASP A 18 29.52 -1.94 40.46
C ASP A 18 28.45 -1.48 39.47
N GLU A 19 27.59 -0.54 39.86
CA GLU A 19 26.60 0.06 38.97
C GLU A 19 27.28 0.83 37.82
N TYR A 20 28.32 1.60 38.13
CA TYR A 20 29.10 2.32 37.12
C TYR A 20 29.79 1.37 36.14
N GLN A 21 30.49 0.34 36.64
CA GLN A 21 31.15 -0.68 35.83
C GLN A 21 30.15 -1.46 34.97
N SER A 22 28.98 -1.80 35.51
CA SER A 22 27.90 -2.43 34.76
C SER A 22 27.39 -1.54 33.61
N LYS A 23 27.24 -0.24 33.84
CA LYS A 23 26.85 0.73 32.80
C LYS A 23 27.93 0.90 31.73
N GLU A 24 29.20 0.99 32.10
CA GLU A 24 30.33 1.05 31.16
C GLU A 24 30.42 -0.21 30.30
N ASN A 25 30.39 -1.39 30.94
CA ASN A 25 30.39 -2.67 30.24
C ASN A 25 29.22 -2.79 29.26
N ALA A 26 28.03 -2.33 29.64
CA ALA A 26 26.88 -2.30 28.74
C ALA A 26 27.12 -1.45 27.48
N LYS A 27 27.80 -0.30 27.60
CA LYS A 27 28.18 0.54 26.44
C LYS A 27 29.14 -0.20 25.52
N HIS A 28 30.19 -0.82 26.08
CA HIS A 28 31.18 -1.58 25.31
C HIS A 28 30.54 -2.77 24.57
N VAL A 29 29.67 -3.51 25.24
CA VAL A 29 28.93 -4.63 24.64
C VAL A 29 28.04 -4.14 23.51
N ILE A 30 27.27 -3.06 23.71
CA ILE A 30 26.41 -2.49 22.66
C ILE A 30 27.25 -2.01 21.47
N ARG A 31 28.40 -1.37 21.70
CA ARG A 31 29.31 -0.91 20.63
C ARG A 31 29.82 -2.09 19.82
N ALA A 32 30.27 -3.16 20.48
CA ALA A 32 30.74 -4.38 19.82
C ALA A 32 29.61 -5.08 19.03
N LEU A 33 28.39 -5.11 19.56
CA LEU A 33 27.23 -5.70 18.87
C LEU A 33 26.79 -4.86 17.66
N LYS A 34 26.79 -3.52 17.78
CA LYS A 34 26.52 -2.61 16.65
C LYS A 34 27.53 -2.84 15.53
N GLU A 35 28.80 -2.96 15.87
CA GLU A 35 29.86 -3.23 14.90
C GLU A 35 29.72 -4.60 14.25
N ASN A 36 29.39 -5.64 15.03
CA ASN A 36 29.10 -6.96 14.48
C ASN A 36 27.92 -6.93 13.49
N ALA A 37 26.88 -6.15 13.80
CA ALA A 37 25.74 -5.98 12.91
C ALA A 37 26.13 -5.24 11.62
N ARG A 38 26.96 -4.19 11.69
CA ARG A 38 27.47 -3.49 10.50
C ARG A 38 28.25 -4.41 9.57
N GLN A 39 28.98 -5.38 10.12
CA GLN A 39 29.72 -6.39 9.38
C GLN A 39 28.83 -7.49 8.77
N GLY A 40 27.50 -7.40 8.88
CA GLY A 40 26.59 -8.39 8.28
C GLY A 40 26.23 -9.56 9.19
N PHE A 41 26.69 -9.58 10.44
CA PHE A 41 26.50 -10.74 11.32
C PHE A 41 25.23 -10.65 12.17
N TRP A 42 24.64 -11.82 12.40
CA TRP A 42 23.45 -12.03 13.20
C TRP A 42 23.79 -12.10 14.70
N ASN A 43 23.23 -11.17 15.47
CA ASN A 43 23.43 -11.07 16.92
C ASN A 43 22.39 -11.82 17.76
N GLY A 44 21.33 -12.35 17.14
CA GLY A 44 20.23 -13.00 17.86
C GLY A 44 20.48 -14.47 18.15
N SER A 45 19.78 -15.02 19.15
CA SER A 45 19.71 -16.48 19.35
C SER A 45 18.74 -17.13 18.37
N LEU A 46 17.51 -16.60 18.28
CA LEU A 46 16.43 -17.19 17.51
C LEU A 46 16.19 -16.42 16.19
N PRO A 47 16.42 -17.04 15.01
CA PRO A 47 16.16 -16.35 13.75
C PRO A 47 14.66 -16.18 13.52
N PRO A 48 14.25 -15.15 12.75
CA PRO A 48 12.88 -15.01 12.27
C PRO A 48 12.42 -16.26 11.51
N ILE A 49 11.12 -16.56 11.55
CA ILE A 49 10.54 -17.68 10.78
C ILE A 49 10.87 -17.49 9.30
N GLY A 50 11.28 -18.55 8.60
CA GLY A 50 11.75 -18.48 7.21
C GLY A 50 13.26 -18.31 7.07
N TYR A 51 13.98 -18.12 8.18
CA TYR A 51 15.44 -18.08 8.19
C TYR A 51 16.02 -19.10 9.18
N ARG A 52 17.19 -19.63 8.84
CA ARG A 52 18.06 -20.42 9.72
C ARG A 52 19.38 -19.68 9.97
N VAL A 53 20.02 -19.99 11.09
CA VAL A 53 21.33 -19.41 11.43
C VAL A 53 22.43 -20.37 11.01
N VAL A 54 23.39 -19.87 10.23
CA VAL A 54 24.55 -20.63 9.77
C VAL A 54 25.82 -20.00 10.32
N ALA A 55 26.80 -20.83 10.70
CA ALA A 55 28.13 -20.36 11.08
C ALA A 55 28.83 -19.83 9.82
N ALA A 56 29.23 -18.55 9.84
CA ALA A 56 29.84 -17.89 8.70
C ALA A 56 31.36 -17.80 8.82
N GLU A 57 31.87 -17.56 10.03
CA GLU A 57 33.31 -17.38 10.28
C GLU A 57 33.62 -17.64 11.75
N GLN A 58 34.83 -18.11 12.05
CA GLN A 58 35.33 -18.25 13.42
C GLN A 58 36.39 -17.17 13.65
N ARG A 59 36.07 -16.17 14.50
CA ARG A 59 36.98 -15.07 14.81
C ARG A 59 37.44 -15.20 16.26
N GLY A 60 38.60 -15.81 16.45
CA GLY A 60 39.09 -16.24 17.76
C GLY A 60 38.15 -17.28 18.40
N ALA A 61 37.82 -17.10 19.68
CA ALA A 61 36.92 -17.99 20.42
C ALA A 61 35.42 -17.84 20.08
N LYS A 62 35.03 -16.93 19.17
CA LYS A 62 33.60 -16.64 18.88
C LYS A 62 33.22 -16.96 17.44
N THR A 63 32.25 -17.85 17.28
CA THR A 63 31.61 -18.16 15.99
C THR A 63 30.66 -17.05 15.57
N LYS A 64 30.95 -16.43 14.43
CA LYS A 64 30.08 -15.46 13.77
C LYS A 64 28.99 -16.17 12.99
N LYS A 65 27.80 -15.59 13.02
CA LYS A 65 26.56 -16.20 12.53
C LYS A 65 25.96 -15.32 11.43
N LYS A 66 25.40 -15.92 10.39
CA LYS A 66 24.62 -15.23 9.34
C LYS A 66 23.24 -15.88 9.20
N LEU A 67 22.30 -15.10 8.67
CA LEU A 67 20.97 -15.60 8.34
C LEU A 67 20.97 -16.14 6.91
N GLU A 68 20.49 -17.37 6.76
CA GLU A 68 20.22 -18.00 5.47
C GLU A 68 18.72 -18.33 5.38
N ILE A 69 18.19 -18.40 4.17
CA ILE A 69 16.79 -18.78 3.93
C ILE A 69 16.62 -20.26 4.31
N ASP A 70 15.61 -20.54 5.12
CA ASP A 70 15.17 -21.90 5.41
C ASP A 70 14.06 -22.28 4.41
N PRO A 71 14.30 -23.19 3.46
CA PRO A 71 13.32 -23.51 2.41
C PRO A 71 11.95 -23.89 2.96
N LEU A 72 11.90 -24.67 4.04
CA LEU A 72 10.64 -25.19 4.60
C LEU A 72 9.74 -24.06 5.13
N HIS A 73 10.33 -23.13 5.86
CA HIS A 73 9.58 -22.03 6.48
C HIS A 73 9.43 -20.82 5.57
N ALA A 74 10.34 -20.62 4.61
CA ALA A 74 10.28 -19.53 3.65
C ALA A 74 9.02 -19.62 2.77
N ASP A 75 8.62 -20.82 2.36
CA ASP A 75 7.40 -21.02 1.59
C ASP A 75 6.13 -20.68 2.39
N THR A 76 6.15 -20.92 3.70
CA THR A 76 5.06 -20.48 4.59
C THR A 76 4.99 -18.96 4.67
N VAL A 77 6.14 -18.27 4.71
CA VAL A 77 6.17 -16.80 4.66
C VAL A 77 5.63 -16.29 3.32
N ARG A 78 6.06 -16.87 2.19
CA ARG A 78 5.55 -16.53 0.85
C ARG A 78 4.04 -16.75 0.76
N LEU A 79 3.54 -17.85 1.29
CA LEU A 79 2.12 -18.14 1.37
C LEU A 79 1.37 -17.07 2.18
N ILE A 80 1.90 -16.64 3.32
CA ILE A 80 1.29 -15.58 4.14
C ILE A 80 1.16 -14.26 3.35
N TYR A 81 2.20 -13.87 2.60
CA TYR A 81 2.15 -12.69 1.73
C TYR A 81 1.15 -12.85 0.58
N ARG A 82 1.11 -14.03 -0.06
CA ARG A 82 0.13 -14.37 -1.11
C ARG A 82 -1.31 -14.30 -0.58
N LEU A 83 -1.58 -14.88 0.58
CA LEU A 83 -2.90 -14.84 1.21
C LEU A 83 -3.33 -13.40 1.57
N ALA A 84 -2.38 -12.53 1.92
CA ALA A 84 -2.67 -11.13 2.19
C ALA A 84 -3.06 -10.35 0.92
N LEU A 85 -2.45 -10.66 -0.22
CA LEU A 85 -2.63 -9.95 -1.50
C LEU A 85 -3.70 -10.53 -2.42
N GLU A 86 -3.83 -11.85 -2.44
CA GLU A 86 -4.71 -12.58 -3.36
C GLU A 86 -5.80 -13.32 -2.60
N GLY A 87 -5.49 -13.80 -1.40
CA GLY A 87 -6.35 -14.71 -0.64
C GLY A 87 -6.16 -16.16 -1.01
N ASP A 88 -7.18 -16.97 -0.73
CA ASP A 88 -7.22 -18.40 -1.02
C ASP A 88 -7.85 -18.74 -2.38
N GLY A 89 -8.10 -17.73 -3.21
CA GLY A 89 -8.78 -17.86 -4.50
C GLY A 89 -10.31 -17.74 -4.45
N THR A 90 -10.93 -17.84 -3.27
CA THR A 90 -12.40 -17.76 -3.11
C THR A 90 -12.83 -16.54 -2.31
N THR A 91 -12.10 -16.17 -1.27
CA THR A 91 -12.47 -15.06 -0.37
C THR A 91 -11.72 -13.74 -0.62
N GLY A 92 -10.76 -13.73 -1.56
CA GLY A 92 -9.94 -12.55 -1.87
C GLY A 92 -8.96 -12.18 -0.75
N GLN A 93 -8.37 -10.98 -0.85
CA GLN A 93 -7.37 -10.45 0.08
C GLN A 93 -7.73 -10.66 1.57
N MET A 94 -6.99 -11.53 2.25
CA MET A 94 -7.31 -11.87 3.63
C MET A 94 -6.75 -10.87 4.63
N GLY A 95 -7.53 -10.55 5.67
CA GLY A 95 -7.01 -9.86 6.86
C GLY A 95 -6.18 -10.80 7.73
N VAL A 96 -5.33 -10.24 8.61
CA VAL A 96 -4.42 -11.01 9.48
C VAL A 96 -5.14 -12.13 10.25
N LYS A 97 -6.34 -11.86 10.78
CA LYS A 97 -7.15 -12.86 11.50
C LYS A 97 -7.60 -14.02 10.59
N ASN A 98 -7.98 -13.72 9.35
CA ASN A 98 -8.40 -14.73 8.38
C ASN A 98 -7.21 -15.60 7.95
N ILE A 99 -6.04 -14.98 7.73
CA ILE A 99 -4.79 -15.71 7.44
C ILE A 99 -4.46 -16.67 8.59
N VAL A 100 -4.53 -16.21 9.84
CA VAL A 100 -4.33 -17.06 11.01
C VAL A 100 -5.32 -18.24 11.04
N SER A 101 -6.61 -17.98 10.81
CA SER A 101 -7.63 -19.03 10.78
C SER A 101 -7.36 -20.04 9.66
N TYR A 102 -6.95 -19.57 8.49
CA TYR A 102 -6.60 -20.40 7.35
C TYR A 102 -5.42 -21.33 7.65
N LEU A 103 -4.32 -20.79 8.16
CA LEU A 103 -3.12 -21.57 8.49
C LEU A 103 -3.42 -22.63 9.55
N ASN A 104 -4.12 -22.24 10.62
CA ASN A 104 -4.46 -23.15 11.71
C ASN A 104 -5.46 -24.24 11.28
N LYS A 105 -6.45 -23.92 10.43
CA LYS A 105 -7.40 -24.91 9.89
C LYS A 105 -6.71 -25.96 9.02
N ARG A 106 -5.69 -25.55 8.25
CA ARG A 106 -4.91 -26.44 7.37
C ARG A 106 -3.74 -27.13 8.07
N ARG A 107 -3.65 -27.01 9.40
CA ARG A 107 -2.58 -27.60 10.23
C ARG A 107 -1.18 -27.19 9.76
N ILE A 108 -1.04 -25.97 9.24
CA ILE A 108 0.28 -25.38 8.96
C ILE A 108 0.77 -24.80 10.28
N PHE A 109 1.80 -25.42 10.86
CA PHE A 109 2.33 -25.04 12.16
C PHE A 109 3.50 -24.06 12.05
N THR A 110 3.84 -23.41 13.17
CA THR A 110 5.07 -22.63 13.29
C THR A 110 6.29 -23.57 13.39
N ARG A 111 7.50 -23.01 13.35
CA ARG A 111 8.76 -23.78 13.50
C ARG A 111 8.77 -24.72 14.70
N ASP A 112 8.14 -24.32 15.80
CA ASP A 112 8.13 -25.08 17.05
C ASP A 112 6.86 -25.96 17.18
N GLY A 113 6.12 -26.18 16.08
CA GLY A 113 4.89 -26.99 16.07
C GLY A 113 3.65 -26.29 16.64
N GLY A 114 3.75 -25.00 16.97
CA GLY A 114 2.68 -24.22 17.57
C GLY A 114 1.64 -23.71 16.56
N ARG A 115 0.48 -23.27 17.08
CA ARG A 115 -0.55 -22.56 16.30
C ARG A 115 -0.13 -21.12 16.03
N TRP A 116 -0.58 -20.59 14.90
CA TRP A 116 -0.34 -19.19 14.52
C TRP A 116 -1.18 -18.23 15.36
N GLY A 117 -0.53 -17.19 15.89
CA GLY A 117 -1.19 -16.05 16.53
C GLY A 117 -1.28 -14.81 15.63
N ILE A 118 -2.27 -13.95 15.88
CA ILE A 118 -2.47 -12.68 15.14
C ILE A 118 -1.21 -11.80 15.19
N GLY A 119 -0.60 -11.66 16.37
CA GLY A 119 0.62 -10.87 16.53
C GLY A 119 1.82 -11.42 15.76
N GLN A 120 1.95 -12.75 15.65
CA GLN A 120 3.02 -13.39 14.90
C GLN A 120 2.87 -13.13 13.39
N VAL A 121 1.67 -13.38 12.83
CA VAL A 121 1.41 -13.13 11.41
C VAL A 121 1.53 -11.64 11.07
N HIS A 122 1.02 -10.75 11.93
CA HIS A 122 1.22 -9.31 11.75
C HIS A 122 2.71 -8.93 11.76
N ARG A 123 3.50 -9.53 12.67
CA ARG A 123 4.95 -9.31 12.71
C ARG A 123 5.65 -9.85 11.46
N ILE A 124 5.16 -10.94 10.86
CA ILE A 124 5.68 -11.42 9.58
C ILE A 124 5.46 -10.37 8.50
N LEU A 125 4.21 -9.93 8.32
CA LEU A 125 3.85 -9.00 7.25
C LEU A 125 4.50 -7.61 7.40
N THR A 126 4.97 -7.22 8.60
CA THR A 126 5.53 -5.88 8.88
C THR A 126 7.04 -5.82 9.07
N ARG A 127 7.73 -6.95 9.22
CA ARG A 127 9.16 -6.96 9.51
C ARG A 127 9.97 -6.81 8.21
N ARG A 128 10.75 -5.73 8.10
CA ARG A 128 11.58 -5.44 6.91
C ARG A 128 12.62 -6.52 6.57
N THR A 129 12.93 -7.39 7.52
CA THR A 129 13.84 -8.53 7.31
C THR A 129 13.41 -9.39 6.12
N TYR A 130 12.11 -9.57 5.88
CA TYR A 130 11.62 -10.37 4.74
C TYR A 130 11.88 -9.72 3.37
N ARG A 131 12.11 -8.41 3.33
CA ARG A 131 12.54 -7.63 2.17
C ARG A 131 14.06 -7.58 2.00
N GLY A 132 14.81 -8.21 2.90
CA GLY A 132 16.27 -8.21 2.85
C GLY A 132 16.96 -7.18 3.77
N GLU A 133 16.21 -6.47 4.61
CA GLU A 133 16.78 -5.46 5.53
C GLU A 133 16.48 -5.80 6.99
N HIS A 134 17.50 -6.20 7.75
CA HIS A 134 17.36 -6.47 9.18
C HIS A 134 17.79 -5.29 10.05
N GLU A 135 16.86 -4.72 10.82
CA GLU A 135 17.13 -3.62 11.74
C GLU A 135 17.55 -4.13 13.15
N PHE A 136 18.81 -3.89 13.54
CA PHE A 136 19.36 -4.15 14.87
C PHE A 136 19.28 -2.91 15.78
N ASN A 137 19.15 -3.12 17.10
CA ASN A 137 19.06 -2.05 18.12
C ASN A 137 17.88 -1.07 17.93
N LYS A 138 16.73 -1.54 17.41
CA LYS A 138 15.55 -0.69 17.15
C LYS A 138 14.84 -0.15 18.39
N ARG A 139 14.86 -0.87 19.51
CA ARG A 139 14.10 -0.51 20.72
C ARG A 139 14.98 -0.41 21.96
N SER A 140 14.61 0.47 22.88
CA SER A 140 15.19 0.59 24.22
C SER A 140 14.73 -0.54 25.15
N LYS A 141 15.29 -0.59 26.37
CA LYS A 141 14.80 -1.48 27.45
C LYS A 141 13.34 -1.18 27.81
N THR A 142 12.91 0.09 27.70
CA THR A 142 11.52 0.56 27.89
C THR A 142 10.61 0.28 26.69
N LYS A 143 11.09 -0.43 25.65
CA LYS A 143 10.39 -0.75 24.39
C LYS A 143 10.10 0.45 23.49
N GLU A 144 10.64 1.63 23.79
CA GLU A 144 10.53 2.82 22.95
C GLU A 144 11.42 2.70 21.71
N LEU A 145 11.05 3.37 20.62
CA LEU A 145 11.83 3.37 19.39
C LEU A 145 13.03 4.29 19.55
N LYS A 146 14.22 3.78 19.22
CA LYS A 146 15.45 4.58 19.19
C LYS A 146 15.53 5.45 17.93
N PRO A 147 16.27 6.57 17.96
CA PRO A 147 16.51 7.38 16.77
C PRO A 147 17.16 6.56 15.66
N VAL A 148 16.86 6.90 14.40
CA VAL A 148 17.29 6.14 13.21
C VAL A 148 18.82 6.01 13.12
N SER A 149 19.56 7.04 13.57
CA SER A 149 21.03 7.05 13.62
C SER A 149 21.64 5.95 14.49
N GLU A 150 20.88 5.41 15.45
CA GLU A 150 21.32 4.33 16.33
C GLU A 150 20.96 2.92 15.84
N ILE A 151 20.12 2.84 14.81
CA ILE A 151 19.63 1.58 14.24
C ILE A 151 20.62 1.15 13.16
N VAL A 152 21.12 -0.08 13.30
CA VAL A 152 22.03 -0.66 12.31
C VAL A 152 21.21 -1.53 11.37
N THR A 153 21.17 -1.19 10.09
CA THR A 153 20.53 -2.01 9.05
C THR A 153 21.54 -2.99 8.49
N VAL A 154 21.16 -4.27 8.50
CA VAL A 154 21.99 -5.40 8.09
C VAL A 154 21.35 -6.03 6.84
N PRO A 155 22.08 -6.14 5.70
CA PRO A 155 21.56 -6.81 4.53
C PRO A 155 21.42 -8.31 4.82
N VAL A 156 20.28 -8.88 4.45
CA VAL A 156 19.98 -10.31 4.59
C VAL A 156 19.32 -10.83 3.31
N PRO A 157 19.36 -12.14 3.03
CA PRO A 157 18.69 -12.70 1.86
C PRO A 157 17.19 -12.37 1.86
N PRO A 158 16.61 -11.72 0.83
CA PRO A 158 15.19 -11.42 0.80
C PRO A 158 14.35 -12.68 0.52
N ILE A 159 13.24 -12.84 1.24
CA ILE A 159 12.24 -13.90 0.94
C ILE A 159 11.14 -13.36 0.03
N ILE A 160 10.85 -12.06 0.13
CA ILE A 160 9.84 -11.32 -0.60
C ILE A 160 10.50 -10.12 -1.28
N ASP A 161 10.07 -9.81 -2.49
CA ASP A 161 10.55 -8.64 -3.22
C ASP A 161 10.09 -7.31 -2.57
N PRO A 162 10.81 -6.20 -2.80
CA PRO A 162 10.46 -4.90 -2.24
C PRO A 162 9.06 -4.40 -2.59
N GLU A 163 8.61 -4.63 -3.81
CA GLU A 163 7.34 -4.11 -4.33
C GLU A 163 6.13 -4.80 -3.68
N THR A 164 6.19 -6.13 -3.53
CA THR A 164 5.21 -6.95 -2.82
C THR A 164 5.15 -6.53 -1.36
N PHE A 165 6.30 -6.34 -0.70
CA PHE A 165 6.35 -5.88 0.69
C PHE A 165 5.65 -4.52 0.85
N ASP A 166 5.99 -3.56 -0.01
CA ASP A 166 5.44 -2.20 0.09
C ASP A 166 3.94 -2.16 -0.22
N THR A 167 3.47 -3.02 -1.13
CA THR A 167 2.04 -3.19 -1.43
C THR A 167 1.28 -3.72 -0.23
N VAL A 168 1.82 -4.75 0.46
CA VAL A 168 1.24 -5.25 1.73
C VAL A 168 1.25 -4.17 2.81
N GLN A 169 2.31 -3.36 2.92
CA GLN A 169 2.33 -2.24 3.88
C GLN A 169 1.22 -1.22 3.62
N LYS A 170 1.00 -0.86 2.34
CA LYS A 170 -0.10 0.03 1.93
C LYS A 170 -1.45 -0.57 2.29
N LEU A 171 -1.64 -1.87 2.03
CA LEU A 171 -2.86 -2.61 2.35
C LEU A 171 -3.13 -2.64 3.87
N LEU A 172 -2.13 -2.93 4.69
CA LEU A 172 -2.25 -2.93 6.15
C LEU A 172 -2.59 -1.54 6.70
N LYS A 173 -1.96 -0.48 6.16
CA LYS A 173 -2.28 0.91 6.53
C LYS A 173 -3.70 1.30 6.15
N ALA A 174 -4.16 0.92 4.95
CA ALA A 174 -5.53 1.20 4.50
C ALA A 174 -6.59 0.49 5.36
N ARG A 175 -6.28 -0.71 5.87
CA ARG A 175 -7.14 -1.51 6.75
C ARG A 175 -7.00 -1.17 8.24
N ASN A 176 -6.26 -0.11 8.59
CA ASN A 176 -6.06 0.27 9.98
C ASN A 176 -7.41 0.59 10.65
N PRO A 177 -7.78 -0.08 11.77
CA PRO A 177 -9.03 0.17 12.48
C PRO A 177 -9.24 1.61 12.94
N LYS A 178 -8.16 2.38 13.11
CA LYS A 178 -8.21 3.82 13.43
C LYS A 178 -8.67 4.69 12.25
N LEU A 179 -8.51 4.20 11.02
CA LEU A 179 -8.88 4.90 9.78
C LEU A 179 -10.17 4.35 9.16
N MET A 180 -10.53 3.09 9.45
CA MET A 180 -11.70 2.39 8.91
C MET A 180 -12.32 1.49 9.98
N LEU A 181 -13.64 1.60 10.21
CA LEU A 181 -14.31 0.77 11.22
C LEU A 181 -14.22 -0.73 10.87
N ALA A 182 -13.87 -1.57 11.86
CA ALA A 182 -13.68 -3.02 11.72
C ALA A 182 -14.89 -3.75 11.08
N ARG A 183 -16.11 -3.26 11.31
CA ARG A 183 -17.35 -3.83 10.74
C ARG A 183 -17.46 -3.64 9.21
N VAL A 184 -16.72 -2.68 8.65
CA VAL A 184 -16.59 -2.44 7.20
C VAL A 184 -15.55 -3.38 6.59
N ILE A 185 -14.67 -4.01 7.36
CA ILE A 185 -13.54 -4.78 6.82
C ILE A 185 -13.90 -6.27 6.65
N SER A 186 -14.59 -6.88 7.62
CA SER A 186 -14.86 -8.34 7.63
C SER A 186 -16.34 -8.74 7.71
N GLY A 187 -17.27 -7.79 7.57
CA GLY A 187 -18.70 -8.11 7.55
C GLY A 187 -19.09 -8.86 6.27
N PRO A 188 -20.03 -9.83 6.32
CA PRO A 188 -20.50 -10.59 5.15
C PRO A 188 -21.36 -9.75 4.20
N THR A 189 -21.18 -8.44 4.20
CA THR A 189 -22.24 -7.49 3.86
C THR A 189 -21.83 -6.63 2.68
N MET A 190 -22.44 -6.93 1.54
CA MET A 190 -22.00 -6.51 0.22
C MET A 190 -21.97 -5.00 0.06
N LEU A 191 -23.01 -4.29 0.50
CA LEU A 191 -23.16 -2.86 0.26
C LEU A 191 -22.59 -1.99 1.39
N THR A 192 -22.01 -2.58 2.44
CA THR A 192 -21.55 -1.82 3.61
C THR A 192 -20.41 -0.86 3.25
N GLY A 193 -20.60 0.42 3.57
CA GLY A 193 -19.70 1.51 3.23
C GLY A 193 -19.90 2.11 1.82
N LEU A 194 -20.86 1.60 1.04
CA LEU A 194 -21.29 2.18 -0.24
C LEU A 194 -22.68 2.82 -0.15
N ILE A 195 -23.54 2.27 0.71
CA ILE A 195 -24.93 2.72 0.89
C ILE A 195 -25.05 3.98 1.73
N HIS A 196 -25.81 4.92 1.19
CA HIS A 196 -26.13 6.19 1.81
C HIS A 196 -27.62 6.46 1.71
N CYS A 197 -28.16 7.16 2.69
CA CYS A 197 -29.53 7.62 2.66
C CYS A 197 -29.64 8.80 1.68
N ALA A 198 -30.55 8.72 0.71
CA ALA A 198 -30.80 9.83 -0.21
C ALA A 198 -31.40 11.06 0.49
N LYS A 199 -32.19 10.86 1.57
CA LYS A 199 -32.84 11.96 2.31
C LYS A 199 -31.86 12.81 3.12
N CYS A 200 -30.96 12.19 3.89
CA CYS A 200 -30.07 12.91 4.81
C CYS A 200 -28.58 12.81 4.45
N GLY A 201 -28.22 12.13 3.36
CA GLY A 201 -26.85 11.88 2.92
C GLY A 201 -26.02 10.95 3.81
N GLY A 202 -26.54 10.59 4.99
CA GLY A 202 -25.85 9.78 6.01
C GLY A 202 -25.64 8.33 5.59
N ALA A 203 -24.59 7.69 6.09
CA ALA A 203 -24.31 6.29 5.79
C ALA A 203 -25.43 5.37 6.31
N MET A 204 -25.78 4.34 5.54
CA MET A 204 -26.65 3.27 6.01
C MET A 204 -25.82 2.12 6.60
N THR A 205 -26.31 1.54 7.69
CA THR A 205 -25.62 0.48 8.43
C THR A 205 -26.55 -0.69 8.67
N ILE A 206 -25.97 -1.87 8.83
CA ILE A 206 -26.76 -3.08 9.08
C ILE A 206 -27.26 -3.09 10.51
N ARG A 207 -28.54 -3.41 10.63
CA ARG A 207 -29.23 -3.72 11.87
C ARG A 207 -29.82 -5.12 11.75
N THR A 208 -29.82 -5.84 12.85
CA THR A 208 -30.30 -7.22 12.94
C THR A 208 -31.57 -7.28 13.78
N GLY A 209 -32.59 -7.97 13.28
CA GLY A 209 -33.82 -8.31 14.02
C GLY A 209 -33.87 -9.80 14.38
N LYS A 210 -34.64 -10.13 15.43
CA LYS A 210 -34.88 -11.51 15.93
C LYS A 210 -33.60 -12.36 15.99
N GLY A 211 -32.63 -11.96 16.81
CA GLY A 211 -31.40 -12.73 17.05
C GLY A 211 -30.45 -12.83 15.86
N GLY A 212 -30.61 -12.01 14.81
CA GLY A 212 -29.76 -12.05 13.61
C GLY A 212 -30.39 -12.74 12.41
N ARG A 213 -31.61 -13.29 12.55
CA ARG A 213 -32.36 -13.92 11.45
C ARG A 213 -32.71 -12.94 10.34
N TYR A 214 -33.05 -11.70 10.69
CA TYR A 214 -33.37 -10.66 9.70
C TYR A 214 -32.30 -9.58 9.70
N ARG A 215 -31.83 -9.20 8.52
CA ARG A 215 -30.83 -8.15 8.32
C ARG A 215 -31.43 -7.04 7.48
N TYR A 216 -31.29 -5.81 7.95
CA TYR A 216 -31.79 -4.63 7.28
C TYR A 216 -30.70 -3.58 7.17
N TYR A 217 -30.66 -2.87 6.06
CA TYR A 217 -29.94 -1.62 5.93
C TYR A 217 -30.81 -0.48 6.47
N ALA A 218 -30.30 0.21 7.50
CA ALA A 218 -30.99 1.34 8.12
C ALA A 218 -30.08 2.57 8.16
N CYS A 219 -30.66 3.75 7.93
CA CYS A 219 -29.93 5.01 8.05
C CYS A 219 -29.35 5.17 9.45
N SER A 220 -28.05 5.43 9.53
CA SER A 220 -27.35 5.61 10.81
C SER A 220 -27.82 6.86 11.56
N THR A 221 -28.17 7.94 10.86
CA THR A 221 -28.71 9.18 11.45
C THR A 221 -30.06 8.92 12.11
N ARG A 222 -31.04 8.35 11.37
CA ARG A 222 -32.34 7.95 11.93
C ARG A 222 -32.18 7.00 13.12
N ALA A 223 -31.27 6.02 13.01
CA ALA A 223 -31.07 5.03 14.05
C ALA A 223 -30.40 5.56 15.33
N ARG A 224 -29.75 6.73 15.28
CA ARG A 224 -29.10 7.37 16.44
C ARG A 224 -29.92 8.50 17.02
N GLN A 225 -30.59 9.28 16.17
CA GLN A 225 -31.24 10.54 16.54
C GLN A 225 -32.77 10.48 16.39
N GLY A 226 -33.32 9.34 15.96
CA GLY A 226 -34.76 9.13 15.82
C GLY A 226 -35.34 9.59 14.47
N PRO A 227 -36.66 9.43 14.29
CA PRO A 227 -37.36 9.78 13.05
C PRO A 227 -37.32 11.28 12.72
N THR A 228 -37.21 12.14 13.73
CA THR A 228 -37.10 13.60 13.59
C THR A 228 -35.85 14.02 12.81
N ALA A 229 -34.76 13.27 12.94
CA ALA A 229 -33.51 13.56 12.23
C ALA A 229 -33.48 13.03 10.79
N CYS A 230 -34.25 11.97 10.49
CA CYS A 230 -34.38 11.44 9.14
C CYS A 230 -35.55 10.45 9.05
N GLU A 231 -36.41 10.61 8.04
CA GLU A 231 -37.58 9.77 7.80
C GLU A 231 -37.30 8.52 6.93
N SER A 232 -36.05 8.19 6.67
CA SER A 232 -35.66 7.11 5.74
C SER A 232 -36.09 5.73 6.22
N VAL A 233 -36.59 4.87 5.34
CA VAL A 233 -37.05 3.50 5.68
C VAL A 233 -35.88 2.51 5.78
N ALA A 234 -36.03 1.46 6.60
CA ALA A 234 -35.10 0.34 6.64
C ALA A 234 -35.43 -0.67 5.54
N VAL A 235 -34.43 -1.11 4.78
CA VAL A 235 -34.62 -2.00 3.63
C VAL A 235 -34.03 -3.37 3.93
N PRO A 236 -34.73 -4.49 3.64
CA PRO A 236 -34.15 -5.83 3.76
C PRO A 236 -32.84 -5.97 2.99
N MET A 237 -31.82 -6.53 3.64
CA MET A 237 -30.46 -6.61 3.08
C MET A 237 -30.43 -7.39 1.77
N GLU A 238 -31.01 -8.60 1.75
CA GLU A 238 -31.00 -9.48 0.58
C GLU A 238 -31.67 -8.81 -0.62
N LYS A 239 -32.86 -8.22 -0.42
CA LYS A 239 -33.58 -7.51 -1.50
C LYS A 239 -32.76 -6.36 -2.09
N LEU A 240 -32.05 -5.58 -1.27
CA LEU A 240 -31.24 -4.48 -1.77
C LEU A 240 -29.96 -4.97 -2.43
N ASP A 241 -29.30 -5.98 -1.86
CA ASP A 241 -28.10 -6.58 -2.43
C ASP A 241 -28.41 -7.15 -3.82
N ASP A 242 -29.50 -7.92 -3.97
CA ASP A 242 -29.92 -8.50 -5.25
C ASP A 242 -30.33 -7.43 -6.27
N LEU A 243 -31.13 -6.43 -5.86
CA LEU A 243 -31.53 -5.32 -6.75
C LEU A 243 -30.32 -4.58 -7.33
N VAL A 244 -29.30 -4.30 -6.50
CA VAL A 244 -28.09 -3.62 -6.98
C VAL A 244 -27.28 -4.52 -7.90
N VAL A 245 -27.17 -5.82 -7.58
CA VAL A 245 -26.47 -6.81 -8.41
C VAL A 245 -27.12 -6.93 -9.78
N ASP A 246 -28.42 -7.20 -9.81
CA ASP A 246 -29.18 -7.41 -11.04
C ASP A 246 -29.12 -6.15 -11.91
N HIS A 247 -29.28 -4.96 -11.32
CA HIS A 247 -29.14 -3.71 -12.07
C HIS A 247 -27.75 -3.53 -12.69
N LEU A 248 -26.68 -3.87 -11.96
CA LEU A 248 -25.32 -3.81 -12.51
C LEU A 248 -25.12 -4.84 -13.62
N GLU A 249 -25.65 -6.05 -13.49
CA GLU A 249 -25.52 -7.11 -14.50
C GLU A 249 -26.27 -6.78 -15.80
N GLU A 250 -27.50 -6.28 -15.68
CA GLU A 250 -28.40 -6.02 -16.80
C GLU A 250 -28.10 -4.71 -17.52
N ARG A 251 -27.65 -3.68 -16.79
CA ARG A 251 -27.49 -2.32 -17.35
C ARG A 251 -26.04 -1.90 -17.52
N LEU A 252 -25.14 -2.26 -16.60
CA LEU A 252 -23.74 -1.84 -16.67
C LEU A 252 -22.89 -2.88 -17.37
N LEU A 253 -23.01 -4.16 -17.03
CA LEU A 253 -22.12 -5.24 -17.51
C LEU A 253 -22.52 -5.81 -18.88
N GLN A 254 -23.32 -5.09 -19.67
CA GLN A 254 -23.53 -5.43 -21.07
C GLN A 254 -22.32 -4.99 -21.89
N PRO A 255 -21.70 -5.87 -22.70
CA PRO A 255 -20.49 -5.54 -23.46
C PRO A 255 -20.65 -4.27 -24.31
N GLU A 256 -21.76 -4.12 -25.02
CA GLU A 256 -22.05 -3.02 -25.95
C GLU A 256 -22.14 -1.68 -25.19
N ARG A 257 -22.74 -1.73 -24.00
CA ARG A 257 -22.86 -0.56 -23.12
C ARG A 257 -21.53 -0.19 -22.49
N LEU A 258 -20.73 -1.17 -22.06
CA LEU A 258 -19.38 -0.93 -21.56
C LEU A 258 -18.49 -0.31 -22.63
N GLU A 259 -18.52 -0.83 -23.86
CA GLU A 259 -17.79 -0.28 -25.00
C GLU A 259 -18.19 1.19 -25.23
N THR A 260 -19.48 1.51 -25.23
CA THR A 260 -19.96 2.90 -25.39
C THR A 260 -19.49 3.81 -24.25
N ILE A 261 -19.58 3.36 -22.99
CA ILE A 261 -19.16 4.16 -21.83
C ILE A 261 -17.64 4.39 -21.86
N LEU A 262 -16.86 3.36 -22.22
CA LEU A 262 -15.41 3.40 -22.25
C LEU A 262 -14.85 4.13 -23.46
N ALA A 263 -15.52 4.08 -24.62
CA ALA A 263 -15.15 4.84 -25.82
C ALA A 263 -14.99 6.33 -25.47
N SER A 264 -15.97 6.93 -24.79
CA SER A 264 -15.90 8.33 -24.35
C SER A 264 -14.71 8.66 -23.41
N VAL A 265 -14.14 7.66 -22.73
CA VAL A 265 -12.97 7.83 -21.86
C VAL A 265 -11.67 7.58 -22.63
N LEU A 266 -11.68 6.63 -23.56
CA LEU A 266 -10.57 6.32 -24.44
C LEU A 266 -10.29 7.50 -25.38
N ASP A 267 -11.33 8.09 -25.98
CA ASP A 267 -11.21 9.28 -26.85
C ASP A 267 -10.59 10.46 -26.08
N ARG A 268 -11.11 10.76 -24.89
CA ARG A 268 -10.55 11.81 -24.01
C ARG A 268 -9.10 11.54 -23.60
N ARG A 269 -8.72 10.28 -23.39
CA ARG A 269 -7.33 9.92 -23.08
C ARG A 269 -6.43 10.04 -24.29
N GLN A 270 -6.93 9.69 -25.47
CA GLN A 270 -6.19 9.81 -26.72
C GLN A 270 -5.92 11.28 -27.02
N GLU A 271 -6.94 12.15 -26.93
CA GLU A 271 -6.77 13.61 -27.05
C GLU A 271 -5.78 14.17 -26.03
N GLN A 272 -5.86 13.74 -24.76
CA GLN A 272 -4.90 14.17 -23.73
C GLN A 272 -3.48 13.65 -24.01
N GLY A 273 -3.36 12.44 -24.57
CA GLY A 273 -2.09 11.86 -24.98
C GLY A 273 -1.47 12.63 -26.14
N GLU A 274 -2.25 12.96 -27.16
CA GLU A 274 -1.84 13.76 -28.32
C GLU A 274 -1.39 15.15 -27.89
N ARG A 275 -2.20 15.90 -27.12
CA ARG A 275 -1.81 17.22 -26.59
C ARG A 275 -0.50 17.18 -25.79
N ARG A 276 -0.27 16.10 -25.03
CA ARG A 276 0.97 15.92 -24.27
C ARG A 276 2.16 15.61 -25.18
N ARG A 277 1.98 14.81 -26.25
CA ARG A 277 3.02 14.58 -27.26
C ARG A 277 3.38 15.88 -27.98
N ASP A 278 2.39 16.69 -28.34
CA ASP A 278 2.62 17.99 -28.97
C ASP A 278 3.41 18.92 -28.06
N HIS A 279 3.07 18.94 -26.76
CA HIS A 279 3.82 19.73 -25.77
C HIS A 279 5.27 19.28 -25.62
N ILE A 280 5.54 17.96 -25.62
CA ILE A 280 6.90 17.41 -25.59
C ILE A 280 7.66 17.79 -26.86
N ALA A 281 7.02 17.72 -28.02
CA ALA A 281 7.62 18.11 -29.29
C ALA A 281 8.03 19.61 -29.28
N GLU A 282 7.18 20.48 -28.73
CA GLU A 282 7.49 21.91 -28.58
C GLU A 282 8.66 22.16 -27.60
N LEU A 283 8.71 21.48 -26.46
CA LEU A 283 9.83 21.58 -25.52
C LEU A 283 11.15 21.12 -26.15
N ASN A 284 11.13 20.01 -26.89
CA ASN A 284 12.30 19.50 -27.61
C ASN A 284 12.75 20.46 -28.72
N LYS A 285 11.80 21.08 -29.42
CA LYS A 285 12.09 22.12 -30.42
C LYS A 285 12.81 23.31 -29.78
N ARG A 286 12.32 23.82 -28.65
CA ARG A 286 12.95 24.92 -27.89
C ARG A 286 14.37 24.57 -27.42
N ALA A 287 14.59 23.34 -26.98
CA ALA A 287 15.93 22.86 -26.62
C ALA A 287 16.87 22.86 -27.84
N THR A 288 16.39 22.32 -28.97
CA THR A 288 17.15 22.26 -30.24
C THR A 288 17.50 23.65 -30.78
N GLU A 289 16.55 24.60 -30.73
CA GLU A 289 16.79 25.99 -31.12
C GLU A 289 17.85 26.67 -30.23
N SER A 290 17.83 26.37 -28.94
CA SER A 290 18.82 26.90 -27.98
C SER A 290 20.21 26.30 -28.24
N ASP A 291 20.30 25.01 -28.56
CA ASP A 291 21.56 24.36 -28.97
C ASP A 291 22.12 24.94 -30.28
N LEU A 292 21.27 25.20 -31.27
CA LEU A 292 21.69 25.85 -32.52
C LEU A 292 22.24 27.27 -32.27
N ARG A 293 21.61 28.03 -31.37
CA ARG A 293 22.10 29.37 -30.98
C ARG A 293 23.43 29.29 -30.23
N LEU A 294 23.58 28.33 -29.32
CA LEU A 294 24.85 28.08 -28.62
C LEU A 294 25.95 27.69 -29.60
N LYS A 295 25.66 26.80 -30.57
CA LYS A 295 26.62 26.40 -31.59
C LYS A 295 27.14 27.59 -32.39
N ARG A 296 26.23 28.46 -32.86
CA ARG A 296 26.63 29.70 -33.57
C ARG A 296 27.52 30.62 -32.73
N LEU A 297 27.29 30.70 -31.42
CA LEU A 297 28.13 31.48 -30.51
C LEU A 297 29.51 30.83 -30.34
N TYR A 298 29.59 29.51 -30.25
CA TYR A 298 30.87 28.79 -30.21
C TYR A 298 31.64 28.94 -31.52
N ASP A 299 30.98 28.81 -32.67
CA ASP A 299 31.58 29.01 -33.99
C ASP A 299 32.15 30.44 -34.13
N ALA A 300 31.45 31.45 -33.57
CA ALA A 300 31.91 32.86 -33.57
C ALA A 300 33.12 33.11 -32.65
N ILE A 301 33.23 32.38 -31.54
CA ILE A 301 34.40 32.41 -30.65
C ILE A 301 35.60 31.74 -31.34
N GLU A 302 35.39 30.58 -31.97
CA GLU A 302 36.44 29.86 -32.71
C GLU A 302 36.99 30.68 -33.89
N ALA A 303 36.13 31.45 -34.56
CA ALA A 303 36.53 32.36 -35.64
C ALA A 303 37.23 33.65 -35.16
N GLY A 304 37.38 33.86 -33.84
CA GLY A 304 38.02 35.05 -33.25
C GLY A 304 37.21 36.34 -33.41
N VAL A 305 35.92 36.25 -33.78
CA VAL A 305 35.01 37.40 -33.98
C VAL A 305 34.41 37.87 -32.64
N ALA A 306 34.40 37.00 -31.63
CA ALA A 306 33.86 37.27 -30.30
C ALA A 306 34.94 37.05 -29.22
N ASP A 307 35.07 38.02 -28.30
CA ASP A 307 35.97 37.92 -27.15
C ASP A 307 35.34 37.06 -26.05
N ILE A 308 36.06 36.02 -25.63
CA ILE A 308 35.63 35.09 -24.59
C ILE A 308 35.53 35.77 -23.22
N GLU A 309 36.22 36.90 -23.02
CA GLU A 309 36.21 37.66 -21.78
C GLU A 309 35.06 38.68 -21.68
N ASP A 310 34.26 38.87 -22.74
CA ASP A 310 33.08 39.74 -22.70
C ASP A 310 32.03 39.21 -21.69
N PRO A 311 31.75 39.96 -20.60
CA PRO A 311 30.74 39.57 -19.63
C PRO A 311 29.34 39.35 -20.25
N ALA A 312 28.97 40.12 -21.28
CA ALA A 312 27.67 40.01 -21.95
C ALA A 312 27.54 38.69 -22.73
N LEU A 313 28.65 38.20 -23.30
CA LEU A 313 28.69 36.91 -23.99
C LEU A 313 28.61 35.74 -23.01
N LYS A 314 29.34 35.83 -21.88
CA LYS A 314 29.27 34.84 -20.79
C LYS A 314 27.85 34.70 -20.25
N ASP A 315 27.17 35.82 -19.98
CA ASP A 315 25.78 35.83 -19.50
C ASP A 315 24.81 35.24 -20.53
N ARG A 316 25.01 35.54 -21.82
CA ARG A 316 24.16 35.01 -22.89
C ARG A 316 24.33 33.51 -23.11
N ILE A 317 25.55 32.99 -23.01
CA ILE A 317 25.84 31.55 -23.06
C ILE A 317 25.23 30.87 -21.82
N ALA A 318 25.38 31.45 -20.63
CA ALA A 318 24.79 30.92 -19.40
C ALA A 318 23.25 30.87 -19.49
N GLY A 319 22.62 31.93 -19.99
CA GLY A 319 21.16 31.99 -20.19
C GLY A 319 20.64 30.97 -21.21
N LEU A 320 21.32 30.80 -22.35
CA LEU A 320 20.94 29.80 -23.35
C LEU A 320 21.15 28.37 -22.84
N LYS A 321 22.22 28.10 -22.08
CA LYS A 321 22.43 26.81 -21.41
C LYS A 321 21.31 26.51 -20.42
N ALA A 322 20.97 27.48 -19.57
CA ALA A 322 19.88 27.34 -18.60
C ALA A 322 18.53 27.07 -19.28
N LEU A 323 18.21 27.79 -20.35
CA LEU A 323 16.97 27.58 -21.13
C LEU A 323 16.90 26.20 -21.77
N ARG A 324 18.01 25.73 -22.37
CA ARG A 324 18.10 24.39 -22.95
C ARG A 324 17.94 23.32 -21.88
N ASP A 325 18.70 23.41 -20.79
CA ASP A 325 18.71 22.40 -19.74
C ASP A 325 17.33 22.31 -19.07
N GLN A 326 16.68 23.45 -18.83
CA GLN A 326 15.31 23.50 -18.33
C GLN A 326 14.33 22.85 -19.31
N ALA A 327 14.37 23.21 -20.59
CA ALA A 327 13.48 22.63 -21.59
C ALA A 327 13.67 21.11 -21.73
N ARG A 328 14.91 20.62 -21.63
CA ARG A 328 15.22 19.19 -21.69
C ARG A 328 14.70 18.44 -20.46
N VAL A 329 14.92 18.99 -19.25
CA VAL A 329 14.40 18.42 -18.00
C VAL A 329 12.87 18.38 -18.01
N ASP A 330 12.21 19.43 -18.50
CA ASP A 330 10.76 19.47 -18.60
C ASP A 330 10.21 18.47 -19.63
N ALA A 331 10.89 18.32 -20.77
CA ALA A 331 10.55 17.31 -21.78
C ALA A 331 10.73 15.88 -21.24
N GLU A 332 11.87 15.59 -20.59
CA GLU A 332 12.14 14.29 -19.96
C GLU A 332 11.09 13.96 -18.89
N ARG A 333 10.71 14.94 -18.06
CA ARG A 333 9.66 14.78 -17.05
C ARG A 333 8.30 14.50 -17.69
N ALA A 334 7.93 15.23 -18.73
CA ALA A 334 6.67 15.05 -19.44
C ALA A 334 6.62 13.69 -20.17
N GLN A 335 7.73 13.24 -20.75
CA GLN A 335 7.87 11.93 -21.38
C GLN A 335 7.73 10.80 -20.35
N ALA A 336 8.42 10.90 -19.21
CA ALA A 336 8.29 9.91 -18.13
C ALA A 336 6.84 9.80 -17.61
N MET A 337 6.08 10.91 -17.59
CA MET A 337 4.65 10.88 -17.25
C MET A 337 3.79 10.20 -18.32
N LEU A 338 4.13 10.31 -19.61
CA LEU A 338 3.44 9.59 -20.68
C LEU A 338 3.74 8.09 -20.62
N ASP A 339 5.00 7.71 -20.46
CA ASP A 339 5.43 6.30 -20.44
C ASP A 339 4.85 5.56 -19.23
N SER A 340 4.85 6.20 -18.05
CA SER A 340 4.22 5.65 -16.85
C SER A 340 2.69 5.59 -16.91
N SER A 341 2.06 6.37 -17.79
CA SER A 341 0.61 6.33 -18.00
C SER A 341 0.15 5.13 -18.82
N GLY A 342 1.08 4.29 -19.32
CA GLY A 342 0.85 2.91 -19.75
C GLY A 342 -0.49 2.72 -20.46
N ALA A 343 -0.64 3.36 -21.63
CA ALA A 343 -1.84 3.24 -22.45
C ALA A 343 -1.92 1.83 -23.07
N LYS A 344 -2.24 0.82 -22.26
CA LYS A 344 -2.71 -0.46 -22.77
C LYS A 344 -4.01 -0.17 -23.51
N ALA A 345 -4.01 -0.33 -24.83
CA ALA A 345 -5.19 -0.22 -25.65
C ALA A 345 -6.25 -1.19 -25.10
N VAL A 346 -7.41 -0.65 -24.72
CA VAL A 346 -8.54 -1.47 -24.28
C VAL A 346 -9.16 -2.06 -25.54
N THR A 347 -9.02 -3.37 -25.73
CA THR A 347 -9.66 -4.07 -26.85
C THR A 347 -11.10 -4.45 -26.50
N PRO A 348 -12.00 -4.58 -27.50
CA PRO A 348 -13.35 -5.11 -27.28
C PRO A 348 -13.36 -6.46 -26.56
N GLU A 349 -12.38 -7.32 -26.87
CA GLU A 349 -12.23 -8.63 -26.24
C GLU A 349 -11.90 -8.54 -24.73
N MET A 350 -11.10 -7.55 -24.33
CA MET A 350 -10.84 -7.27 -22.92
C MET A 350 -12.11 -6.81 -22.19
N VAL A 351 -12.96 -6.01 -22.85
CA VAL A 351 -14.24 -5.55 -22.28
C VAL A 351 -15.19 -6.73 -22.07
N ARG A 352 -15.31 -7.61 -23.07
CA ARG A 352 -16.14 -8.82 -22.97
C ARG A 352 -15.68 -9.75 -21.86
N THR A 353 -14.37 -10.04 -21.81
CA THR A 353 -13.77 -10.89 -20.77
C THR A 353 -13.99 -10.29 -19.37
N PHE A 354 -13.82 -8.97 -19.23
CA PHE A 354 -14.08 -8.26 -17.99
C PHE A 354 -15.55 -8.37 -17.57
N ALA A 355 -16.49 -8.12 -18.49
CA ALA A 355 -17.92 -8.20 -18.23
C ALA A 355 -18.34 -9.60 -17.75
N GLN A 356 -17.91 -10.65 -18.43
CA GLN A 356 -18.18 -12.04 -18.05
C GLN A 356 -17.58 -12.39 -16.68
N THR A 357 -16.33 -11.99 -16.45
CA THR A 357 -15.64 -12.23 -15.17
C THR A 357 -16.31 -11.50 -14.02
N ALA A 358 -16.71 -10.23 -14.24
CA ALA A 358 -17.41 -9.42 -13.25
C ALA A 358 -18.77 -10.04 -12.88
N ARG A 359 -19.58 -10.45 -13.86
CA ARG A 359 -20.87 -11.13 -13.64
C ARG A 359 -20.70 -12.37 -12.77
N ARG A 360 -19.75 -13.26 -13.11
CA ARG A 360 -19.48 -14.46 -12.33
C ARG A 360 -19.04 -14.14 -10.90
N ARG A 361 -18.12 -13.17 -10.74
CA ARG A 361 -17.54 -12.85 -9.43
C ARG A 361 -18.49 -12.11 -8.50
N ILE A 362 -19.40 -11.31 -9.04
CA ILE A 362 -20.43 -10.61 -8.26
C ILE A 362 -21.46 -11.59 -7.71
N ARG A 363 -21.61 -12.82 -8.22
CA ARG A 363 -22.50 -13.85 -7.63
C ARG A 363 -21.80 -14.87 -6.73
N LEU A 364 -20.48 -14.79 -6.53
CA LEU A 364 -19.77 -15.74 -5.67
C LEU A 364 -20.18 -15.64 -4.19
N GLU A 365 -20.31 -16.80 -3.55
CA GLU A 365 -20.57 -16.92 -2.12
C GLU A 365 -19.28 -16.61 -1.34
N GLY A 366 -19.25 -15.44 -0.69
CA GLY A 366 -18.07 -14.94 0.03
C GLY A 366 -18.11 -13.41 0.15
N GLY A 367 -18.90 -12.91 1.11
CA GLY A 367 -19.31 -11.50 1.17
C GLY A 367 -18.22 -10.42 1.10
N GLY A 368 -16.97 -10.73 1.49
CA GLY A 368 -15.83 -9.82 1.34
C GLY A 368 -15.39 -9.63 -0.12
N TYR A 369 -15.32 -10.72 -0.88
CA TYR A 369 -14.89 -10.71 -2.28
C TYR A 369 -15.96 -10.08 -3.19
N ARG A 370 -17.23 -10.44 -2.96
CA ARG A 370 -18.40 -9.89 -3.66
C ARG A 370 -18.44 -8.35 -3.58
N ARG A 371 -18.15 -7.82 -2.39
CA ARG A 371 -18.11 -6.38 -2.13
C ARG A 371 -16.98 -5.67 -2.87
N ASP A 372 -15.79 -6.25 -2.90
CA ASP A 372 -14.62 -5.59 -3.50
C ASP A 372 -14.80 -5.41 -5.02
N HIS A 373 -15.39 -6.39 -5.70
CA HIS A 373 -15.81 -6.24 -7.11
C HIS A 373 -16.92 -5.21 -7.28
N LEU A 374 -17.91 -5.20 -6.38
CA LEU A 374 -18.98 -4.21 -6.44
C LEU A 374 -18.45 -2.79 -6.20
N ARG A 375 -17.46 -2.59 -5.32
CA ARG A 375 -16.79 -1.28 -5.12
C ARG A 375 -16.04 -0.78 -6.33
N ALA A 376 -15.53 -1.70 -7.16
CA ALA A 376 -14.86 -1.35 -8.39
C ALA A 376 -15.85 -0.78 -9.42
N LEU A 377 -17.10 -1.29 -9.43
CA LEU A 377 -18.15 -0.88 -10.35
C LEU A 377 -19.00 0.30 -9.84
N ALA A 378 -19.36 0.29 -8.56
CA ALA A 378 -20.21 1.28 -7.91
C ALA A 378 -19.48 1.90 -6.72
N GLN A 379 -19.40 3.23 -6.68
CA GLN A 379 -18.75 3.96 -5.58
C GLN A 379 -19.74 4.50 -4.56
N ARG A 380 -21.01 4.65 -4.93
CA ARG A 380 -22.06 5.11 -4.02
C ARG A 380 -23.41 4.57 -4.45
N VAL A 381 -24.19 4.08 -3.49
CA VAL A 381 -25.57 3.66 -3.68
C VAL A 381 -26.43 4.52 -2.77
N GLU A 382 -27.33 5.30 -3.33
CA GLU A 382 -28.28 6.11 -2.56
C GLU A 382 -29.65 5.44 -2.55
N VAL A 383 -30.21 5.29 -1.35
CA VAL A 383 -31.49 4.62 -1.16
C VAL A 383 -32.50 5.66 -0.69
N ASN A 384 -33.59 5.78 -1.44
CA ASN A 384 -34.79 6.51 -1.08
C ASN A 384 -35.99 5.56 -0.98
N THR A 385 -37.12 6.05 -0.50
CA THR A 385 -38.38 5.30 -0.55
C THR A 385 -38.79 5.09 -2.00
N GLY A 386 -38.71 3.84 -2.49
CA GLY A 386 -39.12 3.45 -3.84
C GLY A 386 -38.08 3.67 -4.95
N GLU A 387 -36.92 4.24 -4.64
CA GLU A 387 -35.87 4.52 -5.65
C GLU A 387 -34.49 4.18 -5.09
N VAL A 388 -33.65 3.57 -5.93
CA VAL A 388 -32.23 3.31 -5.65
C VAL A 388 -31.38 3.91 -6.76
N LYS A 389 -30.48 4.83 -6.42
CA LYS A 389 -29.53 5.44 -7.36
C LYS A 389 -28.15 4.84 -7.17
N ILE A 390 -27.60 4.25 -8.23
CA ILE A 390 -26.24 3.67 -8.24
C ILE A 390 -25.33 4.63 -9.01
N MET A 391 -24.26 5.08 -8.36
CA MET A 391 -23.31 6.03 -8.91
C MET A 391 -21.92 5.43 -8.98
N GLY A 392 -21.25 5.67 -10.10
CA GLY A 392 -19.86 5.27 -10.31
C GLY A 392 -19.09 6.20 -11.23
N SER A 393 -17.77 6.04 -11.25
CA SER A 393 -16.83 6.83 -12.04
C SER A 393 -16.33 6.02 -13.23
N LYS A 394 -16.44 6.61 -14.43
CA LYS A 394 -15.92 6.01 -15.67
C LYS A 394 -14.41 5.78 -15.61
N SER A 395 -13.66 6.66 -14.95
CA SER A 395 -12.20 6.54 -14.83
C SER A 395 -11.79 5.37 -13.93
N ARG A 396 -12.54 5.10 -12.85
CA ARG A 396 -12.32 3.93 -11.99
C ARG A 396 -12.70 2.62 -12.68
N LEU A 397 -13.78 2.63 -13.44
CA LEU A 397 -14.18 1.48 -14.25
C LEU A 397 -13.08 1.11 -15.24
N LEU A 398 -12.53 2.09 -15.96
CA LEU A 398 -11.40 1.89 -16.88
C LEU A 398 -10.15 1.38 -16.16
N GLN A 399 -9.78 1.95 -15.01
CA GLN A 399 -8.64 1.48 -14.20
C GLN A 399 -8.82 0.02 -13.77
N THR A 400 -10.03 -0.38 -13.37
CA THR A 400 -10.33 -1.76 -12.97
C THR A 400 -10.20 -2.71 -14.15
N LEU A 401 -10.65 -2.31 -15.34
CA LEU A 401 -10.53 -3.09 -16.56
C LEU A 401 -9.06 -3.29 -16.96
N VAL A 402 -8.26 -2.23 -16.93
CA VAL A 402 -6.81 -2.30 -17.25
C VAL A 402 -6.03 -3.12 -16.22
N ALA A 403 -6.41 -3.02 -14.94
CA ALA A 403 -5.83 -3.82 -13.86
C ALA A 403 -6.24 -5.31 -13.93
N GLY A 404 -7.40 -5.62 -14.52
CA GLY A 404 -7.91 -6.99 -14.65
C GLY A 404 -7.01 -7.97 -15.43
N ASN A 405 -6.06 -7.45 -16.22
CA ASN A 405 -5.04 -8.26 -16.93
C ASN A 405 -3.80 -8.56 -16.08
N GLY A 406 -3.71 -8.08 -14.83
CA GLY A 406 -2.65 -8.39 -13.88
C GLY A 406 -3.24 -8.98 -12.60
N VAL A 407 -2.87 -10.23 -12.31
CA VAL A 407 -3.16 -11.04 -11.11
C VAL A 407 -4.00 -10.31 -10.04
N ASN A 408 -5.33 -10.43 -10.12
CA ASN A 408 -6.29 -10.16 -9.04
C ASN A 408 -6.34 -8.75 -8.41
N ALA A 409 -5.93 -7.69 -9.09
CA ALA A 409 -5.90 -6.35 -8.50
C ALA A 409 -7.28 -5.64 -8.51
N VAL A 410 -8.08 -5.78 -7.46
CA VAL A 410 -9.10 -4.77 -7.09
C VAL A 410 -8.35 -3.58 -6.47
N PRO A 411 -8.42 -2.35 -7.02
CA PRO A 411 -7.75 -1.20 -6.43
C PRO A 411 -8.40 -0.80 -5.11
N THR A 412 -7.81 -1.20 -3.98
CA THR A 412 -8.22 -0.72 -2.65
C THR A 412 -7.58 0.64 -2.36
N GLN A 413 -8.03 1.69 -3.05
CA GLN A 413 -7.75 3.06 -2.61
C GLN A 413 -8.86 3.53 -1.65
N GLY A 414 -8.46 3.97 -0.45
CA GLY A 414 -9.36 4.51 0.56
C GLY A 414 -10.16 5.70 0.04
N LEU A 415 -11.37 5.85 0.57
CA LEU A 415 -12.22 7.02 0.34
C LEU A 415 -11.54 8.26 0.93
N LYS A 416 -10.79 9.03 0.12
CA LYS A 416 -10.55 10.45 0.42
C LYS A 416 -11.83 11.18 0.04
N TRP A 417 -12.75 11.30 0.98
CA TRP A 417 -13.86 12.25 0.87
C TRP A 417 -13.25 13.65 0.88
N ARG A 418 -13.24 14.34 -0.26
CA ARG A 418 -13.18 15.80 -0.26
C ARG A 418 -14.61 16.29 -0.07
N ILE A 419 -14.81 17.10 0.97
CA ILE A 419 -16.05 17.83 1.17
C ILE A 419 -16.13 18.91 0.08
N ALA A 420 -17.34 19.17 -0.37
CA ALA A 420 -17.71 19.96 -1.54
C ALA A 420 -16.98 21.31 -1.68
N SER A 421 -16.02 21.34 -2.60
CA SER A 421 -15.63 22.42 -3.50
C SER A 421 -14.40 21.91 -4.28
N ASP A 422 -14.22 22.34 -5.52
CA ASP A 422 -13.16 21.91 -6.45
C ASP A 422 -13.45 20.61 -7.21
N SER A 423 -14.32 20.75 -8.21
CA SER A 423 -14.22 20.00 -9.46
C SER A 423 -14.18 21.03 -10.59
N TYR A 424 -12.99 21.28 -11.13
CA TYR A 424 -12.77 21.83 -12.48
C TYR A 424 -12.48 20.67 -13.42
#